data_AF-A0A941FH28-F1
#
_entry.id   AF-A0A941FH28-F1
#
_cell.length_a   1.000
_cell.length_b   1.000
_cell.length_c   1.000
_cell.angle_alpha   90.00
_cell.angle_beta   90.00
_cell.angle_gamma   90.00
#
_symmetry.space_group_name_H-M   'P 1'
#
loop_
_entity.id
_entity.type
_entity.pdbx_description
1 polymer ?
#
loop_
_entity_poly.entity_id
_entity_poly.type
_entity_poly.pdbx_seq_one_letter_code
_entity_poly.pdbx_strand_id
1 'polypeptide(L)'
;MDTSAKDEMIFSFAEWLRDQGKSANTIKTYTGVLSQFCDQTQKILMEIHSEDVQGYLDNLENCKKSPGTIEKHYIALNVFFKF
;
A
#
# COMPACT_ATOMS: atom_id res chain seq x y z
N MET A 1 1.46 -7.41 16.29
CA MET A 1 0.65 -7.42 15.06
C MET A 1 0.45 -8.87 14.70
N ASP A 2 -0.78 -9.34 14.50
CA ASP A 2 -1.00 -10.70 13.99
C ASP A 2 -0.60 -10.68 12.51
N THR A 3 0.61 -11.17 12.22
CA THR A 3 1.19 -11.19 10.88
C THR A 3 0.24 -11.87 9.87
N SER A 4 -0.63 -12.77 10.34
CA SER A 4 -1.63 -13.48 9.51
C SER A 4 -2.58 -12.53 8.79
N ALA A 5 -3.15 -11.54 9.49
CA ALA A 5 -4.19 -10.67 8.93
C ALA A 5 -3.66 -9.72 7.84
N LYS A 6 -2.43 -9.21 8.03
CA LYS A 6 -1.76 -8.39 7.02
C LYS A 6 -1.49 -9.20 5.76
N ASP A 7 -0.93 -10.40 5.92
CA ASP A 7 -0.53 -11.24 4.79
C ASP A 7 -1.74 -11.75 4.00
N GLU A 8 -2.84 -12.11 4.67
CA GLU A 8 -4.10 -12.48 4.03
C GLU A 8 -4.70 -11.34 3.18
N MET A 9 -4.63 -10.11 3.67
CA MET A 9 -5.12 -8.95 2.95
C MET A 9 -4.22 -8.60 1.76
N ILE A 10 -2.90 -8.65 1.92
CA ILE A 10 -1.96 -8.45 0.80
C ILE A 10 -2.17 -9.52 -0.27
N PHE A 11 -2.41 -10.76 0.14
CA PHE A 11 -2.74 -11.86 -0.77
C PHE A 11 -4.06 -11.60 -1.51
N SER A 12 -5.12 -11.23 -0.80
CA SER A 12 -6.43 -10.93 -1.38
C SER A 12 -6.36 -9.76 -2.37
N PHE A 13 -5.60 -8.71 -2.03
CA PHE A 13 -5.34 -7.58 -2.92
C PHE A 13 -4.54 -7.99 -4.16
N ALA A 14 -3.55 -8.88 -4.02
CA ALA A 14 -2.77 -9.39 -5.15
C ALA A 14 -3.64 -10.16 -6.15
N GLU A 15 -4.55 -11.00 -5.66
CA GLU A 15 -5.50 -11.74 -6.49
C GLU A 15 -6.49 -10.79 -7.17
N TRP A 16 -7.03 -9.81 -6.46
CA TRP A 16 -7.87 -8.79 -7.08
C TRP A 16 -7.15 -8.02 -8.20
N LEU A 17 -5.88 -7.62 -8.00
CA LEU A 17 -5.08 -6.97 -9.04
C LEU A 17 -4.85 -7.87 -10.26
N ARG A 18 -4.68 -9.18 -10.04
CA ARG A 18 -4.57 -10.18 -11.11
C ARG A 18 -5.86 -10.24 -11.93
N ASP A 19 -7.01 -10.24 -11.27
CA ASP A 19 -8.32 -10.22 -11.92
C ASP A 19 -8.58 -8.91 -12.69
N GLN A 20 -8.02 -7.80 -12.22
CA GLN A 20 -8.00 -6.52 -12.95
C GLN A 20 -7.00 -6.49 -14.13
N GLY A 21 -6.34 -7.61 -14.45
CA GLY A 21 -5.40 -7.74 -15.56
C GLY A 21 -4.08 -7.00 -15.37
N LYS A 22 -3.68 -6.70 -14.11
CA LYS A 22 -2.41 -6.03 -13.84
C LYS A 22 -1.23 -6.97 -14.08
N SER A 23 -0.13 -6.41 -14.57
CA SER A 23 1.11 -7.16 -14.78
C SER A 23 1.70 -7.66 -13.45
N ALA A 24 2.46 -8.76 -13.47
CA ALA A 24 3.15 -9.26 -12.28
C ALA A 24 4.06 -8.21 -11.62
N ASN A 25 4.69 -7.34 -12.41
CA ASN A 25 5.53 -6.25 -11.89
C ASN A 25 4.70 -5.17 -11.18
N THR A 26 3.52 -4.85 -11.71
CA THR A 26 2.57 -3.93 -11.07
C THR A 26 2.05 -4.53 -9.77
N ILE A 27 1.65 -5.80 -9.77
CA ILE A 27 1.17 -6.52 -8.57
C ILE A 27 2.24 -6.47 -7.49
N LYS A 28 3.48 -6.88 -7.80
CA LYS A 28 4.61 -6.83 -6.88
C LYS A 28 4.88 -5.43 -6.34
N THR A 29 4.74 -4.41 -7.19
CA THR A 29 4.94 -3.03 -6.78
C THR A 29 3.88 -2.60 -5.77
N TYR A 30 2.60 -2.86 -6.07
CA TYR A 30 1.49 -2.39 -5.25
C TYR A 30 1.42 -3.14 -3.91
N THR A 31 1.62 -4.46 -3.91
CA THR A 31 1.69 -5.24 -2.67
C THR A 31 2.89 -4.86 -1.81
N GLY A 32 4.03 -4.55 -2.44
CA GLY A 32 5.22 -4.06 -1.74
C GLY A 32 5.01 -2.69 -1.07
N VAL A 33 4.29 -1.77 -1.74
CA VAL A 33 3.90 -0.49 -1.13
C VAL A 33 2.95 -0.73 0.04
N LEU A 34 1.94 -1.57 -0.14
CA LEU A 34 0.94 -1.83 0.89
C LEU A 34 1.56 -2.47 2.14
N SER A 35 2.51 -3.39 1.97
CA SER A 35 3.30 -3.92 3.09
C SER A 35 4.01 -2.79 3.84
N GLN A 36 4.76 -1.93 3.14
CA GLN A 36 5.49 -0.84 3.76
C GLN A 36 4.57 0.14 4.47
N PHE A 37 3.41 0.43 3.90
CA PHE A 37 2.41 1.29 4.52
C PHE A 37 1.90 0.70 5.84
N CYS A 38 1.54 -0.58 5.85
CA CYS A 38 1.10 -1.27 7.08
C CYS A 38 2.20 -1.31 8.13
N ASP A 39 3.44 -1.58 7.71
CA ASP A 39 4.60 -1.63 8.61
C ASP A 39 4.89 -0.26 9.24
N GLN A 40 4.68 0.84 8.52
CA GLN A 40 4.92 2.18 9.05
C GLN A 40 3.77 2.72 9.89
N THR A 41 2.52 2.42 9.53
CA THR A 41 1.35 2.92 10.27
C THR A 41 1.01 2.08 11.49
N GLN A 42 1.47 0.82 11.55
CA GLN A 42 1.09 -0.15 12.59
C GLN A 42 -0.43 -0.36 12.71
N LYS A 43 -1.20 0.05 11.69
CA LYS A 43 -2.66 -0.01 11.67
C LYS A 43 -3.17 -1.28 11.00
N ILE A 44 -4.31 -1.75 11.49
CA ILE A 44 -5.11 -2.80 10.85
C ILE A 44 -6.08 -2.09 9.87
N LEU A 45 -6.26 -2.63 8.67
CA LEU A 45 -6.78 -1.87 7.53
C LEU A 45 -8.23 -1.38 7.63
N MET A 46 -9.00 -1.91 8.59
CA MET A 46 -10.35 -1.40 8.88
C MET A 46 -10.33 0.01 9.50
N GLU A 47 -9.15 0.52 9.87
CA GLU A 47 -8.96 1.83 10.52
C GLU A 47 -8.08 2.79 9.70
N ILE A 48 -7.82 2.45 8.42
CA ILE A 48 -7.05 3.35 7.55
C ILE A 48 -7.97 4.46 7.04
N HIS A 49 -7.60 5.69 7.36
CA HIS A 49 -8.25 6.89 6.87
C HIS A 49 -7.33 7.65 5.90
N SER A 50 -7.89 8.63 5.17
CA SER A 50 -7.12 9.51 4.28
C SER A 50 -5.98 10.23 5.00
N GLU A 51 -6.14 10.51 6.29
CA GLU A 51 -5.12 11.12 7.15
C GLU A 51 -3.89 10.22 7.32
N ASP A 52 -4.07 8.90 7.39
CA ASP A 52 -2.96 7.94 7.48
C ASP A 52 -2.15 7.89 6.20
N VAL A 53 -2.83 8.01 5.06
CA VAL A 53 -2.19 8.13 3.74
C VAL A 53 -1.35 9.40 3.69
N GLN A 54 -1.92 10.53 4.09
CA GLN A 54 -1.19 11.80 4.08
C GLN A 54 0.03 11.74 5.01
N GLY A 55 -0.13 11.28 6.25
CA GLY A 55 0.98 11.15 7.20
C GLY A 55 2.08 10.20 6.72
N TYR A 56 1.70 9.13 6.01
CA TYR A 56 2.66 8.25 5.36
C TYR A 56 3.42 8.94 4.21
N LEU A 57 2.74 9.69 3.34
CA LEU A 57 3.40 10.40 2.24
C LEU A 57 4.33 11.51 2.77
N ASP A 58 3.91 12.23 3.81
CA ASP A 58 4.75 13.24 4.48
C ASP A 58 6.01 12.58 5.08
N ASN A 59 5.88 11.38 5.65
CA ASN A 59 7.03 10.61 6.12
C ASN A 59 7.99 10.22 4.97
N LEU A 60 7.47 9.81 3.81
CA LEU A 60 8.31 9.52 2.64
C LEU A 60 9.07 10.77 2.16
N GLU A 61 8.42 11.93 2.17
CA GLU A 61 9.03 13.22 1.84
C GLU A 61 10.12 13.60 2.86
N ASN A 62 9.84 13.46 4.16
CA ASN A 62 10.81 13.68 5.24
C ASN A 62 12.01 12.71 5.13
N CYS A 63 11.79 11.50 4.63
CA CYS A 63 12.84 10.53 4.30
C CYS A 63 13.58 10.82 2.97
N LYS A 64 13.31 11.96 2.32
CA LYS A 64 13.89 12.39 1.04
C LYS A 64 13.69 11.37 -0.09
N LYS A 65 12.56 10.66 -0.10
CA LYS A 65 12.20 9.81 -1.25
C LYS A 65 11.96 10.68 -2.48
N SER A 66 12.27 10.14 -3.66
CA SER A 66 12.08 10.89 -4.91
C SER A 66 10.59 11.13 -5.18
N PRO A 67 10.22 12.21 -5.91
CA PRO A 67 8.83 12.47 -6.28
C PRO A 67 8.18 11.27 -6.99
N GLY A 68 8.90 10.60 -7.90
CA GLY A 68 8.38 9.41 -8.58
C GLY A 68 8.22 8.19 -7.66
N THR A 69 8.96 8.12 -6.55
CA THR A 69 8.72 7.12 -5.50
C THR A 69 7.45 7.44 -4.72
N ILE A 70 7.28 8.70 -4.31
CA ILE A 70 6.11 9.16 -3.55
C ILE A 70 4.83 8.97 -4.40
N GLU A 71 4.85 9.38 -5.67
CA GLU A 71 3.75 9.21 -6.61
C GLU A 71 3.37 7.74 -6.78
N LYS A 72 4.37 6.85 -6.94
CA LYS A 72 4.13 5.41 -7.04
C LYS A 72 3.44 4.85 -5.80
N HIS A 73 3.84 5.32 -4.62
CA HIS A 73 3.23 4.90 -3.36
C HIS A 73 1.79 5.41 -3.25
N TYR A 74 1.55 6.67 -3.59
CA TYR A 74 0.21 7.25 -3.64
C TYR A 74 -0.72 6.49 -4.59
N ILE A 75 -0.26 6.21 -5.81
CA ILE A 75 -1.05 5.47 -6.80
C ILE A 75 -1.41 4.07 -6.29
N ALA A 76 -0.45 3.35 -5.72
CA ALA A 76 -0.69 2.00 -5.19
C ALA A 76 -1.72 2.02 -4.05
N LEU A 77 -1.61 2.99 -3.12
CA LEU A 77 -2.58 3.16 -2.04
C LEU A 77 -3.97 3.55 -2.57
N ASN A 78 -4.05 4.47 -3.52
CA ASN A 78 -5.31 4.87 -4.14
C ASN A 78 -5.98 3.70 -4.89
N VAL A 79 -5.21 2.81 -5.51
CA VAL A 79 -5.74 1.57 -6.09
C VAL A 79 -6.21 0.61 -5.01
N PHE A 80 -5.50 0.51 -3.89
CA PHE A 80 -5.91 -0.31 -2.75
C PHE A 80 -7.27 0.15 -2.16
N PHE A 81 -7.55 1.45 -2.06
CA PHE A 81 -8.88 1.93 -1.61
C PHE A 81 -10.05 1.62 -2.56
N LYS A 82 -9.78 1.04 -3.73
CA LYS A 82 -10.80 0.58 -4.69
C LYS A 82 -11.04 -0.93 -4.64
N PHE A 83 -10.18 -1.65 -3.94
CA PHE A 83 -10.35 -3.06 -3.59
C PHE A 83 -11.32 -3.16 -2.41
#